data_AF-A0AAD2HAG9-F1
#
_entry.id   AF-A0AAD2HAG9-F1
#
_cell.length_a   1.000
_cell.length_b   1.000
_cell.length_c   1.000
_cell.angle_alpha   90.00
_cell.angle_beta   90.00
_cell.angle_gamma   90.00
#
_symmetry.space_group_name_H-M   'P 1'
#
loop_
_entity.id
_entity.type
_entity.pdbx_description
1 polymer ?
#
loop_
_entity_poly.entity_id
_entity_poly.type
_entity_poly.pdbx_seq_one_letter_code
_entity_poly.pdbx_strand_id
1 'polypeptide(L)'
;MTDKFSQLRSKWAGSSNAEALFFKASGMSPAMRLEVPELGREFTDGLYIGTDPAGTVFYDTADSFDIKDSDPVYYKAEQYYNEADSKWCAWVRFYRENVENPHAEFLAYDPQQTVTNTGIDKKSTCQGKWTLLKIGVATTTVRKLADESKITFTVDSVNLKAVIHTGTQSFNPKSVNYLSGLLYFKDMNTVKSGTCANYNNDRVVFYRNRNEIDFTAYFVPYLDPNLTLGSTDTKIFEDAILVGVIGGSGLYNLGNLTFIKHPWGFPSSPIAISSLPSGALVAFVARHGVDHSISPTDIPARANIAALKSLGVRTIVAFSAVGSLREEIAPGDFVLPSQLIDRTKGIRATSFFDGTGFVAHVGFSDPYSLKLSKWLEGAVAEALKEEGRGVKLWTGKTLVVMEGPQFSTRAESLMYRQWGGDLIGMTALPEAKLAREAEISFALIATSTDYDAWRPHEAGVTAAEVGKILQQNAETSRYVAAHVIERLLVAGAEDESLLSEEVGCMKFALMRSPAEFPHRGLGYVLPEYFKTH
;
A
#
# COMPACT_ATOMS: atom_id res chain seq x y z
N MET A 1 10.38 26.94 15.46
CA MET A 1 11.49 26.34 14.69
C MET A 1 10.92 25.63 13.49
N THR A 2 11.56 25.74 12.33
CA THR A 2 11.07 25.09 11.10
C THR A 2 11.32 23.60 11.19
N ASP A 3 10.29 22.79 10.92
CA ASP A 3 10.38 21.33 10.88
C ASP A 3 11.48 20.84 9.92
N LYS A 4 12.26 19.83 10.35
CA LYS A 4 13.41 19.31 9.59
C LYS A 4 13.00 18.68 8.26
N PHE A 5 11.85 18.00 8.18
CA PHE A 5 11.34 17.46 6.92
C PHE A 5 11.07 18.60 5.93
N SER A 6 10.43 19.67 6.38
CA SER A 6 10.15 20.87 5.57
C SER A 6 11.42 21.56 5.08
N GLN A 7 12.46 21.62 5.91
CA GLN A 7 13.77 22.15 5.52
C GLN A 7 14.41 21.31 4.40
N LEU A 8 14.40 19.98 4.53
CA LEU A 8 14.95 19.08 3.52
C LEU A 8 14.15 19.14 2.21
N ARG A 9 12.81 19.20 2.27
CA ARG A 9 11.96 19.41 1.08
C ARG A 9 12.26 20.71 0.35
N SER A 10 12.68 21.75 1.08
CA SER A 10 13.04 23.04 0.48
C SER A 10 14.47 23.04 -0.07
N LYS A 11 15.35 22.22 0.49
CA LYS A 11 16.76 22.09 0.09
C LYS A 11 16.91 21.29 -1.20
N TRP A 12 16.17 20.21 -1.34
CA TRP A 12 16.36 19.21 -2.38
C TRP A 12 15.31 19.33 -3.48
N ALA A 13 15.70 19.10 -4.73
CA ALA A 13 14.78 19.19 -5.86
C ALA A 13 13.79 18.02 -5.94
N GLY A 14 14.11 16.88 -5.34
CA GLY A 14 13.28 15.69 -5.28
C GLY A 14 13.27 15.04 -3.89
N SER A 15 12.22 14.25 -3.65
CA SER A 15 12.10 13.42 -2.46
C SER A 15 11.28 12.17 -2.79
N SER A 16 11.64 11.04 -2.20
CA SER A 16 10.94 9.76 -2.36
C SER A 16 10.78 9.07 -1.02
N ASN A 17 9.72 8.27 -0.88
CA ASN A 17 9.58 7.41 0.28
C ASN A 17 10.69 6.35 0.31
N ALA A 18 11.19 6.05 1.50
CA ALA A 18 12.28 5.11 1.69
C ALA A 18 12.20 4.40 3.06
N GLU A 19 12.80 3.22 3.17
CA GLU A 19 12.84 2.45 4.41
C GLU A 19 14.28 2.07 4.75
N ALA A 20 14.73 2.47 5.94
CA ALA A 20 16.06 2.13 6.43
C ALA A 20 15.99 1.00 7.45
N LEU A 21 16.85 0.01 7.27
CA LEU A 21 17.14 -1.07 8.21
C LEU A 21 18.50 -0.78 8.86
N PHE A 22 18.54 -0.58 10.18
CA PHE A 22 19.78 -0.43 10.95
C PHE A 22 20.04 -1.67 11.81
N PHE A 23 21.24 -2.23 11.76
CA PHE A 23 21.54 -3.49 12.44
C PHE A 23 22.90 -3.54 13.14
N LYS A 24 22.97 -4.33 14.24
CA LYS A 24 24.21 -4.88 14.81
C LYS A 24 23.97 -6.23 15.52
N ALA A 25 24.71 -7.28 15.16
CA ALA A 25 24.79 -8.54 15.93
C ALA A 25 26.00 -8.56 16.88
N SER A 26 25.91 -9.41 17.91
CA SER A 26 27.04 -9.68 18.82
C SER A 26 28.27 -10.15 18.03
N GLY A 27 29.40 -9.46 18.21
CA GLY A 27 30.65 -9.74 17.49
C GLY A 27 30.70 -9.24 16.04
N MET A 28 29.70 -8.48 15.57
CA MET A 28 29.64 -7.98 14.19
C MET A 28 29.69 -6.46 14.10
N SER A 29 30.11 -5.97 12.93
CA SER A 29 30.02 -4.55 12.59
C SER A 29 28.57 -4.13 12.36
N PRO A 30 28.15 -2.96 12.86
CA PRO A 30 26.89 -2.34 12.47
C PRO A 30 26.80 -2.15 10.96
N ALA A 31 25.61 -2.34 10.39
CA ALA A 31 25.33 -2.22 8.96
C ALA A 31 23.98 -1.52 8.72
N MET A 32 23.79 -1.01 7.50
CA MET A 32 22.55 -0.38 7.06
C MET A 32 22.12 -0.89 5.68
N ARG A 33 20.81 -1.02 5.51
CA ARG A 33 20.17 -1.12 4.20
C ARG A 33 19.14 0.01 4.07
N LEU A 34 19.05 0.64 2.91
CA LEU A 34 18.04 1.65 2.63
C LEU A 34 17.36 1.30 1.31
N GLU A 35 16.07 1.05 1.33
CA GLU A 35 15.29 0.82 0.13
C GLU A 35 14.69 2.17 -0.33
N VAL A 36 14.91 2.56 -1.59
CA VAL A 36 14.31 3.75 -2.22
C VAL A 36 13.49 3.29 -3.40
N PRO A 37 12.26 2.83 -3.14
CA PRO A 37 11.62 1.95 -4.07
C PRO A 37 11.11 2.67 -5.33
N GLU A 38 10.65 3.93 -5.19
CA GLU A 38 10.25 4.82 -6.30
C GLU A 38 11.35 5.01 -7.35
N LEU A 39 12.60 5.04 -6.91
CA LEU A 39 13.76 5.14 -7.79
C LEU A 39 14.24 3.78 -8.31
N GLY A 40 13.65 2.69 -7.81
CA GLY A 40 14.13 1.33 -8.09
C GLY A 40 15.55 1.14 -7.58
N ARG A 41 15.90 1.74 -6.44
CA ARG A 41 17.24 1.71 -5.86
C ARG A 41 17.21 1.13 -4.46
N GLU A 42 18.27 0.45 -4.07
CA GLU A 42 18.53 0.10 -2.67
C GLU A 42 20.00 0.36 -2.36
N PHE A 43 20.29 0.78 -1.14
CA PHE A 43 21.63 0.91 -0.61
C PHE A 43 21.92 -0.25 0.33
N THR A 44 23.10 -0.85 0.26
CA THR A 44 23.55 -1.92 1.16
C THR A 44 25.00 -1.72 1.61
N ASP A 45 25.26 -1.78 2.91
CA ASP A 45 26.61 -1.67 3.55
C ASP A 45 27.04 -2.99 4.23
N GLY A 46 26.27 -4.08 4.10
CA GLY A 46 26.66 -5.39 4.62
C GLY A 46 25.53 -6.42 4.60
N LEU A 47 25.84 -7.63 5.06
CA LEU A 47 24.84 -8.65 5.40
C LEU A 47 24.06 -8.21 6.65
N TYR A 48 22.91 -8.83 6.92
CA TYR A 48 22.22 -8.88 8.22
C TYR A 48 21.09 -7.85 8.50
N ILE A 49 20.24 -8.15 9.50
CA ILE A 49 18.83 -7.70 9.63
C ILE A 49 18.58 -6.84 10.88
N GLY A 50 17.95 -5.66 10.75
CA GLY A 50 17.61 -4.73 11.84
C GLY A 50 16.10 -4.44 12.02
N THR A 51 15.76 -3.37 12.76
CA THR A 51 14.40 -2.79 12.88
C THR A 51 14.28 -1.45 12.15
N ASP A 52 13.08 -1.13 11.69
CA ASP A 52 12.87 -0.19 10.57
C ASP A 52 12.17 1.10 11.00
N PRO A 53 12.86 2.25 10.99
CA PRO A 53 12.21 3.53 10.86
C PRO A 53 11.91 3.81 9.36
N ALA A 54 10.62 3.90 9.01
CA ALA A 54 10.17 4.36 7.69
C ALA A 54 10.33 5.88 7.57
N GLY A 55 10.77 6.36 6.40
CA GLY A 55 11.04 7.78 6.20
C GLY A 55 11.10 8.23 4.75
N THR A 56 11.82 9.33 4.52
CA THR A 56 11.93 9.99 3.23
C THR A 56 13.39 10.18 2.88
N VAL A 57 13.76 9.83 1.64
CA VAL A 57 15.05 10.21 1.05
C VAL A 57 14.86 11.46 0.20
N PHE A 58 15.82 12.38 0.29
CA PHE A 58 15.86 13.67 -0.39
C PHE A 58 17.10 13.74 -1.26
N TYR A 59 16.96 14.25 -2.48
CA TYR A 59 18.00 14.19 -3.52
C TYR A 59 17.75 15.26 -4.60
N ASP A 60 18.77 15.55 -5.42
CA ASP A 60 18.63 16.51 -6.53
C ASP A 60 17.99 15.86 -7.77
N THR A 61 18.44 14.67 -8.15
CA THR A 61 17.92 13.93 -9.31
C THR A 61 17.94 12.42 -9.05
N ALA A 62 17.19 11.63 -9.82
CA ALA A 62 17.25 10.16 -9.74
C ALA A 62 18.67 9.62 -10.03
N ASP A 63 19.43 10.33 -10.87
CA ASP A 63 20.82 10.02 -11.20
C ASP A 63 21.77 10.20 -10.01
N SER A 64 21.34 10.89 -8.93
CA SER A 64 22.11 10.97 -7.67
C SER A 64 22.43 9.58 -7.10
N PHE A 65 21.62 8.56 -7.44
CA PHE A 65 21.78 7.17 -7.03
C PHE A 65 22.43 6.30 -8.10
N ASP A 66 22.69 6.85 -9.28
CA ASP A 66 23.36 6.16 -10.36
C ASP A 66 24.86 6.14 -10.08
N ILE A 67 25.42 4.95 -10.09
CA ILE A 67 26.85 4.72 -9.95
C ILE A 67 27.24 3.76 -11.05
N LYS A 68 28.38 3.99 -11.69
CA LYS A 68 29.12 2.90 -12.32
C LYS A 68 29.37 1.87 -11.22
N ASP A 69 29.10 0.58 -11.44
CA ASP A 69 29.06 -0.49 -10.42
C ASP A 69 30.31 -0.62 -9.49
N SER A 70 31.33 0.22 -9.62
CA SER A 70 32.58 0.26 -8.88
C SER A 70 32.72 1.30 -7.77
N ASP A 71 31.96 2.41 -7.74
CA ASP A 71 32.32 3.53 -6.83
C ASP A 71 31.67 3.38 -5.45
N PRO A 72 32.46 3.42 -4.35
CA PRO A 72 31.93 3.30 -3.00
C PRO A 72 31.09 4.52 -2.61
N VAL A 73 29.97 4.28 -1.93
CA VAL A 73 29.15 5.33 -1.33
C VAL A 73 29.38 5.33 0.17
N TYR A 74 29.81 6.47 0.69
CA TYR A 74 30.02 6.65 2.12
C TYR A 74 28.75 7.18 2.76
N TYR A 75 28.48 6.79 4.00
CA TYR A 75 27.37 7.39 4.75
C TYR A 75 27.71 7.64 6.21
N LYS A 76 26.97 8.59 6.79
CA LYS A 76 26.97 8.88 8.22
C LYS A 76 25.52 8.88 8.71
N ALA A 77 25.25 8.04 9.71
CA ALA A 77 23.96 7.95 10.38
C ALA A 77 24.06 8.62 11.76
N GLU A 78 23.06 9.41 12.14
CA GLU A 78 22.97 10.03 13.45
C GLU A 78 21.53 10.06 13.95
N GLN A 79 21.38 10.09 15.28
CA GLN A 79 20.09 10.35 15.90
C GLN A 79 19.87 11.86 16.02
N TYR A 80 18.71 12.32 15.55
CA TYR A 80 18.34 13.73 15.52
C TYR A 80 17.02 13.94 16.29
N TYR A 81 16.94 14.99 17.11
CA TYR A 81 15.69 15.36 17.78
C TYR A 81 14.99 16.47 17.01
N ASN A 82 13.80 16.20 16.47
CA ASN A 82 13.03 17.20 15.74
C ASN A 82 12.17 18.02 16.70
N GLU A 83 12.67 19.20 17.10
CA GLU A 83 11.98 20.02 18.11
C GLU A 83 10.58 20.51 17.68
N ALA A 84 10.33 20.61 16.37
CA ALA A 84 9.06 21.09 15.84
C ALA A 84 7.87 20.15 16.17
N ASP A 85 8.11 18.85 16.29
CA ASP A 85 7.10 17.83 16.60
C ASP A 85 7.43 16.99 17.84
N SER A 86 8.53 17.32 18.53
CA SER A 86 9.00 16.63 19.73
C SER A 86 9.31 15.13 19.54
N LYS A 87 9.72 14.72 18.34
CA LYS A 87 10.03 13.32 18.02
C LYS A 87 11.50 13.08 17.70
N TRP A 88 11.96 11.87 18.02
CA TRP A 88 13.27 11.37 17.61
C TRP A 88 13.24 10.90 16.15
N CYS A 89 14.32 11.15 15.44
CA CYS A 89 14.51 10.79 14.04
C CYS A 89 15.86 10.08 13.83
N ALA A 90 15.89 9.18 12.84
CA ALA A 90 17.10 8.67 12.23
C ALA A 90 17.45 9.55 11.03
N TRP A 91 18.65 10.14 11.01
CA TRP A 91 19.11 10.98 9.91
C TRP A 91 20.39 10.39 9.31
N VAL A 92 20.35 10.11 8.01
CA VAL A 92 21.46 9.53 7.26
C VAL A 92 21.85 10.44 6.12
N ARG A 93 23.15 10.67 5.94
CA ARG A 93 23.71 11.49 4.86
C ARG A 93 24.63 10.64 4.01
N PHE A 94 24.45 10.67 2.69
CA PHE A 94 25.20 9.89 1.72
C PHE A 94 26.18 10.76 0.95
N TYR A 95 27.43 10.32 0.83
CA TYR A 95 28.55 11.05 0.24
C TYR A 95 29.21 10.22 -0.86
N ARG A 96 29.78 10.92 -1.84
CA ARG A 96 30.72 10.32 -2.80
C ARG A 96 32.14 10.47 -2.27
N GLU A 97 33.06 9.64 -2.76
CA GLU A 97 34.46 9.69 -2.36
C GLU A 97 35.04 11.11 -2.52
N ASN A 98 35.70 11.62 -1.48
CA ASN A 98 36.30 12.96 -1.45
C ASN A 98 35.33 14.14 -1.67
N VAL A 99 34.01 13.95 -1.43
CA VAL A 99 33.01 15.03 -1.50
C VAL A 99 32.49 15.38 -0.10
N GLU A 100 32.59 16.66 0.29
CA GLU A 100 32.14 17.13 1.62
C GLU A 100 30.62 17.24 1.75
N ASN A 101 29.92 17.59 0.68
CA ASN A 101 28.47 17.73 0.70
C ASN A 101 27.79 16.38 0.40
N PRO A 102 26.70 16.03 1.11
CA PRO A 102 25.95 14.85 0.76
C PRO A 102 25.29 15.01 -0.61
N HIS A 103 25.11 13.91 -1.34
CA HIS A 103 24.35 13.86 -2.60
C HIS A 103 22.92 13.33 -2.41
N ALA A 104 22.63 12.76 -1.24
CA ALA A 104 21.31 12.37 -0.80
C ALA A 104 21.26 12.35 0.73
N GLU A 105 20.06 12.53 1.28
CA GLU A 105 19.81 12.46 2.72
C GLU A 105 18.55 11.67 3.01
N PHE A 106 18.56 10.81 4.01
CA PHE A 106 17.38 10.08 4.49
C PHE A 106 17.01 10.54 5.89
N LEU A 107 15.73 10.82 6.12
CA LEU A 107 15.20 11.19 7.43
C LEU A 107 13.93 10.36 7.72
N ALA A 108 13.89 9.72 8.88
CA ALA A 108 12.76 8.93 9.35
C ALA A 108 12.47 9.21 10.82
N TYR A 109 11.21 9.08 11.26
CA TYR A 109 10.92 9.03 12.70
C TYR A 109 11.45 7.72 13.28
N ASP A 110 12.18 7.82 14.38
CA ASP A 110 12.86 6.69 15.03
C ASP A 110 12.60 6.71 16.55
N PRO A 111 11.35 6.47 16.97
CA PRO A 111 10.99 6.47 18.40
C PRO A 111 11.70 5.36 19.18
N GLN A 112 12.17 4.31 18.51
CA GLN A 112 12.90 3.19 19.09
C GLN A 112 14.41 3.44 19.20
N GLN A 113 14.90 4.58 18.71
CA GLN A 113 16.32 4.94 18.73
C GLN A 113 17.25 3.89 18.12
N THR A 114 16.81 3.31 17.00
CA THR A 114 17.48 2.21 16.29
C THR A 114 18.91 2.56 15.89
N VAL A 115 19.17 3.80 15.48
CA VAL A 115 20.52 4.28 15.12
C VAL A 115 21.48 4.16 16.31
N THR A 116 21.11 4.70 17.47
CA THR A 116 21.95 4.68 18.68
C THR A 116 22.11 3.26 19.24
N ASN A 117 21.04 2.47 19.23
CA ASN A 117 21.06 1.10 19.75
C ASN A 117 21.98 0.17 18.96
N THR A 118 22.15 0.43 17.66
CA THR A 118 23.11 -0.30 16.82
C THR A 118 24.53 0.24 16.93
N GLY A 119 24.75 1.40 17.55
CA GLY A 119 26.08 2.02 17.65
C GLY A 119 26.68 2.40 16.29
N ILE A 120 25.84 2.53 15.26
CA ILE A 120 26.26 2.91 13.91
C ILE A 120 26.66 4.39 13.85
N ASP A 121 26.08 5.21 14.72
CA ASP A 121 26.42 6.61 15.00
C ASP A 121 27.84 6.82 15.52
N LYS A 122 28.44 5.79 16.12
CA LYS A 122 29.81 5.83 16.65
C LYS A 122 30.89 5.54 15.60
N LYS A 123 30.50 5.21 14.36
CA LYS A 123 31.44 4.96 13.27
C LYS A 123 31.82 6.27 12.57
N SER A 124 33.11 6.45 12.31
CA SER A 124 33.64 7.65 11.64
C SER A 124 33.23 7.73 10.17
N THR A 125 33.11 6.59 9.48
CA THR A 125 32.63 6.47 8.10
C THR A 125 32.22 5.03 7.81
N CYS A 126 31.00 4.82 7.32
CA CYS A 126 30.50 3.54 6.81
C CYS A 126 30.44 3.57 5.28
N GLN A 127 30.41 2.40 4.61
CA GLN A 127 30.50 2.33 3.16
C GLN A 127 29.60 1.25 2.55
N GLY A 128 28.80 1.62 1.56
CA GLY A 128 27.97 0.66 0.85
C GLY A 128 27.84 1.00 -0.62
N LYS A 129 26.83 0.41 -1.24
CA LYS A 129 26.56 0.54 -2.66
C LYS A 129 25.08 0.71 -2.94
N TRP A 130 24.77 1.53 -3.93
CA TRP A 130 23.44 1.58 -4.53
C TRP A 130 23.32 0.48 -5.60
N THR A 131 22.26 -0.32 -5.55
CA THR A 131 21.92 -1.37 -6.52
C THR A 131 20.48 -1.23 -6.99
N LEU A 132 20.12 -1.96 -8.06
CA LEU A 132 18.77 -1.91 -8.63
C LEU A 132 17.80 -2.75 -7.80
N LEU A 133 16.78 -2.11 -7.24
CA LEU A 133 15.74 -2.74 -6.44
C LEU A 133 14.61 -3.27 -7.34
N LYS A 134 14.74 -4.52 -7.77
CA LYS A 134 13.65 -5.27 -8.42
C LYS A 134 13.04 -6.19 -7.38
N ILE A 135 11.85 -5.89 -6.88
CA ILE A 135 11.12 -6.73 -5.92
C ILE A 135 9.74 -7.06 -6.51
N GLY A 136 9.40 -8.35 -6.55
CA GLY A 136 8.04 -8.85 -6.67
C GLY A 136 7.49 -9.25 -5.31
N VAL A 137 6.17 -9.37 -5.21
CA VAL A 137 5.47 -9.79 -3.99
C VAL A 137 4.45 -10.86 -4.32
N ALA A 138 4.29 -11.81 -3.41
CA ALA A 138 3.21 -12.78 -3.45
C ALA A 138 2.77 -13.17 -2.04
N THR A 139 1.50 -13.54 -1.88
CA THR A 139 1.05 -14.28 -0.69
C THR A 139 1.75 -15.61 -0.63
N THR A 140 2.16 -16.01 0.57
CA THR A 140 2.94 -17.23 0.77
C THR A 140 2.65 -17.80 2.14
N THR A 141 2.63 -19.13 2.22
CA THR A 141 2.62 -19.83 3.49
C THR A 141 3.99 -20.42 3.77
N VAL A 142 4.53 -20.20 4.96
CA VAL A 142 5.85 -20.67 5.39
C VAL A 142 5.72 -21.60 6.59
N ARG A 143 6.38 -22.76 6.54
CA ARG A 143 6.41 -23.76 7.61
C ARG A 143 7.83 -24.14 7.96
N LYS A 144 8.16 -24.13 9.24
CA LYS A 144 9.35 -24.74 9.82
C LYS A 144 9.05 -25.21 11.24
N LEU A 145 9.04 -26.52 11.48
CA LEU A 145 8.94 -27.03 12.86
C LEU A 145 10.24 -26.80 13.65
N ALA A 146 10.16 -26.88 14.98
CA ALA A 146 11.29 -26.62 15.88
C ALA A 146 12.46 -27.59 15.66
N ASP A 147 12.15 -28.84 15.29
CA ASP A 147 13.07 -29.96 15.05
C ASP A 147 13.46 -30.14 13.57
N GLU A 148 12.84 -29.39 12.65
CA GLU A 148 13.13 -29.46 11.23
C GLU A 148 14.31 -28.56 10.83
N SER A 149 15.22 -29.12 10.03
CA SER A 149 16.31 -28.39 9.35
C SER A 149 15.89 -27.81 8.00
N LYS A 150 14.57 -27.63 7.79
CA LYS A 150 14.01 -27.18 6.51
C LYS A 150 12.90 -26.16 6.74
N ILE A 151 12.95 -25.07 5.99
CA ILE A 151 11.83 -24.14 5.84
C ILE A 151 11.16 -24.51 4.52
N THR A 152 9.87 -24.80 4.56
CA THR A 152 9.05 -24.93 3.35
C THR A 152 8.26 -23.66 3.17
N PHE A 153 8.16 -23.16 1.95
CA PHE A 153 7.16 -22.16 1.66
C PHE A 153 6.47 -22.42 0.33
N THR A 154 5.21 -22.00 0.29
CA THR A 154 4.28 -22.27 -0.79
C THR A 154 3.66 -20.95 -1.22
N VAL A 155 3.81 -20.63 -2.51
CA VAL A 155 3.25 -19.45 -3.17
C VAL A 155 2.18 -19.97 -4.14
N ASP A 156 0.94 -20.07 -3.67
CA ASP A 156 -0.13 -20.76 -4.39
C ASP A 156 -0.47 -20.10 -5.73
N SER A 157 -0.47 -18.76 -5.77
CA SER A 157 -0.78 -17.95 -6.96
C SER A 157 0.10 -18.24 -8.17
N VAL A 158 1.27 -18.83 -7.96
CA VAL A 158 2.21 -19.20 -9.03
C VAL A 158 2.62 -20.67 -8.95
N ASN A 159 1.89 -21.48 -8.18
CA ASN A 159 2.14 -22.90 -7.93
C ASN A 159 3.62 -23.19 -7.60
N LEU A 160 4.22 -22.35 -6.75
CA LEU A 160 5.62 -22.49 -6.35
C LEU A 160 5.71 -23.06 -4.95
N LYS A 161 6.41 -24.19 -4.83
CA LYS A 161 6.84 -24.75 -3.57
C LYS A 161 8.37 -24.79 -3.51
N ALA A 162 8.94 -24.23 -2.47
CA ALA A 162 10.38 -24.21 -2.25
C ALA A 162 10.72 -24.69 -0.85
N VAL A 163 11.87 -25.34 -0.74
CA VAL A 163 12.38 -25.94 0.49
C VAL A 163 13.81 -25.46 0.69
N ILE A 164 14.03 -24.68 1.74
CA ILE A 164 15.35 -24.15 2.10
C ILE A 164 15.87 -24.94 3.29
N HIS A 165 17.02 -25.58 3.11
CA HIS A 165 17.69 -26.31 4.17
C HIS A 165 18.42 -25.35 5.11
N THR A 166 17.92 -25.20 6.33
CA THR A 166 18.61 -24.46 7.39
C THR A 166 19.69 -25.38 7.96
N GLY A 167 20.95 -25.19 7.53
CA GLY A 167 22.08 -25.90 8.14
C GLY A 167 22.14 -25.67 9.66
N THR A 168 22.76 -26.58 10.39
CA THR A 168 22.85 -26.65 11.88
C THR A 168 23.50 -25.44 12.57
N GLN A 169 23.85 -24.38 11.84
CA GLN A 169 24.49 -23.17 12.36
C GLN A 169 23.79 -21.88 11.86
N SER A 170 22.52 -21.96 11.45
CA SER A 170 21.72 -20.78 11.11
C SER A 170 21.26 -20.13 12.42
N PHE A 171 21.57 -18.85 12.61
CA PHE A 171 21.38 -18.10 13.85
C PHE A 171 19.94 -18.24 14.41
N ASN A 172 19.88 -18.75 15.65
CA ASN A 172 18.72 -19.09 16.49
C ASN A 172 17.58 -19.90 15.85
N PRO A 173 17.40 -21.20 16.18
CA PRO A 173 16.32 -22.02 15.68
C PRO A 173 14.98 -21.60 16.31
N LYS A 174 14.33 -20.60 15.70
CA LYS A 174 12.94 -20.27 15.99
C LYS A 174 12.03 -21.16 15.13
N SER A 175 10.92 -21.64 15.69
CA SER A 175 9.88 -22.33 14.93
C SER A 175 9.07 -21.31 14.11
N VAL A 176 8.63 -21.72 12.93
CA VAL A 176 7.63 -21.02 12.12
C VAL A 176 6.47 -21.98 11.99
N ASN A 177 5.57 -21.96 12.98
CA ASN A 177 4.35 -22.76 12.95
C ASN A 177 3.49 -22.25 11.80
N TYR A 178 3.47 -22.97 10.67
CA TYR A 178 2.65 -22.73 9.46
C TYR A 178 2.08 -21.30 9.32
N LEU A 179 2.89 -20.31 8.94
CA LEU A 179 2.48 -18.91 8.86
C LEU A 179 2.12 -18.50 7.45
N SER A 180 0.93 -17.93 7.25
CA SER A 180 0.61 -17.15 6.05
C SER A 180 1.19 -15.74 6.16
N GLY A 181 1.56 -15.15 5.02
CA GLY A 181 2.19 -13.83 4.98
C GLY A 181 2.55 -13.39 3.57
N LEU A 182 3.41 -12.38 3.48
CA LEU A 182 3.92 -11.83 2.23
C LEU A 182 5.36 -12.25 1.98
N LEU A 183 5.60 -12.84 0.80
CA LEU A 183 6.93 -13.08 0.28
C LEU A 183 7.30 -11.97 -0.71
N TYR A 184 8.33 -11.22 -0.35
CA TYR A 184 9.03 -10.26 -1.18
C TYR A 184 10.21 -10.96 -1.83
N PHE A 185 10.40 -10.86 -3.14
CA PHE A 185 11.46 -11.60 -3.84
C PHE A 185 12.06 -10.80 -4.99
N LYS A 186 13.36 -10.92 -5.22
CA LYS A 186 13.99 -10.26 -6.38
C LYS A 186 13.71 -10.97 -7.69
N ASP A 187 13.90 -12.28 -7.65
CA ASP A 187 13.59 -13.19 -8.73
C ASP A 187 13.09 -14.49 -8.11
N MET A 188 11.86 -14.86 -8.47
CA MET A 188 11.17 -16.03 -7.95
C MET A 188 11.94 -17.33 -8.20
N ASN A 189 12.74 -17.39 -9.28
CA ASN A 189 13.59 -18.55 -9.56
C ASN A 189 14.76 -18.66 -8.58
N THR A 190 15.31 -17.53 -8.14
CA THR A 190 16.43 -17.49 -7.18
C THR A 190 15.99 -17.86 -5.76
N VAL A 191 14.71 -17.70 -5.45
CA VAL A 191 14.13 -18.11 -4.18
C VAL A 191 14.29 -19.62 -3.94
N LYS A 192 14.12 -20.44 -4.98
CA LYS A 192 14.35 -21.91 -4.93
C LYS A 192 15.82 -22.28 -4.68
N SER A 193 16.75 -21.39 -5.04
CA SER A 193 18.19 -21.58 -4.86
C SER A 193 18.72 -21.06 -3.52
N GLY A 194 17.85 -20.49 -2.68
CA GLY A 194 18.20 -20.05 -1.33
C GLY A 194 18.70 -21.21 -0.46
N THR A 195 19.84 -21.06 0.21
CA THR A 195 20.35 -22.07 1.16
C THR A 195 20.47 -21.55 2.59
N CYS A 196 20.16 -20.26 2.81
CA CYS A 196 20.26 -19.63 4.11
C CYS A 196 19.00 -18.79 4.37
N ALA A 197 18.50 -18.85 5.60
CA ALA A 197 17.42 -18.02 6.09
C ALA A 197 17.82 -17.41 7.43
N ASN A 198 17.43 -16.17 7.66
CA ASN A 198 17.69 -15.45 8.89
C ASN A 198 16.38 -14.86 9.43
N TYR A 199 16.22 -14.89 10.76
CA TYR A 199 15.01 -14.51 11.46
C TYR A 199 15.23 -13.20 12.22
N ASN A 200 14.26 -12.32 12.18
CA ASN A 200 14.14 -11.22 13.14
C ASN A 200 12.74 -11.29 13.81
N ASN A 201 12.29 -10.20 14.44
CA ASN A 201 11.03 -10.20 15.17
C ASN A 201 9.79 -10.27 14.26
N ASP A 202 9.87 -9.76 13.03
CA ASP A 202 8.74 -9.52 12.12
C ASP A 202 8.85 -10.20 10.75
N ARG A 203 9.99 -10.79 10.36
CA ARG A 203 10.18 -11.47 9.06
C ARG A 203 11.25 -12.58 9.04
N VAL A 204 11.31 -13.30 7.92
CA VAL A 204 12.32 -14.31 7.56
C VAL A 204 13.00 -13.89 6.26
N VAL A 205 14.30 -13.63 6.27
CA VAL A 205 15.05 -13.21 5.06
C VAL A 205 15.85 -14.38 4.50
N PHE A 206 15.82 -14.57 3.18
CA PHE A 206 16.44 -15.66 2.44
C PHE A 206 17.61 -15.16 1.59
N TYR A 207 18.70 -15.94 1.55
CA TYR A 207 19.92 -15.65 0.78
C TYR A 207 20.35 -16.91 0.00
N ARG A 208 21.10 -16.79 -1.11
CA ARG A 208 21.60 -18.00 -1.80
C ARG A 208 22.65 -18.71 -0.95
N ASN A 209 23.48 -17.98 -0.20
CA ASN A 209 24.45 -18.56 0.75
C ASN A 209 24.78 -17.62 1.92
N ARG A 210 25.59 -18.09 2.88
CA ARG A 210 25.90 -17.37 4.15
C ARG A 210 26.68 -16.07 4.00
N ASN A 211 27.39 -15.87 2.88
CA ASN A 211 28.30 -14.74 2.67
C ASN A 211 27.75 -13.73 1.66
N GLU A 212 26.55 -13.95 1.13
CA GLU A 212 25.92 -13.05 0.17
C GLU A 212 25.20 -11.90 0.86
N ILE A 213 25.66 -10.67 0.60
CA ILE A 213 24.96 -9.43 1.00
C ILE A 213 23.64 -9.20 0.29
N ASP A 214 23.37 -9.96 -0.79
CA ASP A 214 22.19 -9.81 -1.62
C ASP A 214 21.14 -10.88 -1.27
N PHE A 215 20.00 -10.47 -0.72
CA PHE A 215 18.91 -11.40 -0.40
C PHE A 215 18.18 -11.84 -1.68
N THR A 216 17.67 -13.07 -1.68
CA THR A 216 16.81 -13.58 -2.76
C THR A 216 15.34 -13.26 -2.51
N ALA A 217 14.91 -13.38 -1.26
CA ALA A 217 13.57 -13.04 -0.81
C ALA A 217 13.53 -12.71 0.69
N TYR A 218 12.44 -12.12 1.17
CA TYR A 218 12.08 -12.11 2.57
C TYR A 218 10.58 -12.31 2.75
N PHE A 219 10.20 -12.95 3.84
CA PHE A 219 8.83 -13.30 4.18
C PHE A 219 8.40 -12.57 5.45
N VAL A 220 7.32 -11.79 5.37
CA VAL A 220 6.69 -11.10 6.50
C VAL A 220 5.38 -11.85 6.84
N PRO A 221 5.31 -12.60 7.95
CA PRO A 221 4.07 -13.23 8.38
C PRO A 221 2.97 -12.23 8.73
N TYR A 222 1.71 -12.62 8.51
CA TYR A 222 0.57 -11.97 9.12
C TYR A 222 0.52 -12.38 10.59
N LEU A 223 1.08 -11.55 11.48
CA LEU A 223 1.10 -11.80 12.92
C LEU A 223 0.10 -10.90 13.62
N ASP A 224 -0.52 -11.41 14.69
CA ASP A 224 -1.08 -10.56 15.74
C ASP A 224 0.06 -9.65 16.25
N PRO A 225 -0.15 -8.32 16.37
CA PRO A 225 0.88 -7.39 16.82
C PRO A 225 1.48 -7.71 18.20
N ASN A 226 0.84 -8.58 19.00
CA ASN A 226 1.38 -9.07 20.27
C ASN A 226 2.27 -10.31 20.15
N LEU A 227 2.46 -10.86 18.94
CA LEU A 227 3.19 -12.10 18.69
C LEU A 227 4.52 -11.87 18.00
N THR A 228 5.49 -12.73 18.30
CA THR A 228 6.81 -12.71 17.66
C THR A 228 7.07 -14.01 16.90
N LEU A 229 7.75 -13.92 15.77
CA LEU A 229 8.27 -15.09 15.06
C LEU A 229 9.07 -15.98 16.03
N GLY A 230 8.72 -17.26 16.12
CA GLY A 230 9.29 -18.23 17.06
C GLY A 230 8.59 -18.40 18.39
N SER A 231 7.51 -17.67 18.65
CA SER A 231 6.63 -17.96 19.79
C SER A 231 5.98 -19.34 19.64
N THR A 232 5.79 -20.07 20.74
CA THR A 232 4.93 -21.27 20.78
C THR A 232 3.45 -20.90 20.76
N ASP A 233 3.15 -19.65 21.09
CA ASP A 233 1.82 -19.04 21.03
C ASP A 233 1.71 -18.31 19.70
N THR A 234 1.35 -19.02 18.65
CA THR A 234 1.06 -18.43 17.33
C THR A 234 -0.44 -18.51 17.12
N LYS A 235 -1.17 -17.43 17.42
CA LYS A 235 -2.44 -17.20 16.73
C LYS A 235 -2.07 -16.81 15.30
N ILE A 236 -2.23 -17.78 14.41
CA ILE A 236 -1.95 -17.68 12.99
C ILE A 236 -3.23 -17.14 12.35
N PHE A 237 -3.12 -16.13 11.51
CA PHE A 237 -4.19 -15.88 10.54
C PHE A 237 -3.97 -16.88 9.39
N GLU A 238 -4.70 -18.00 9.44
CA GLU A 238 -4.65 -19.02 8.37
C GLU A 238 -5.34 -18.54 7.09
N ASP A 239 -6.21 -17.54 7.21
CA ASP A 239 -7.10 -17.08 6.14
C ASP A 239 -6.46 -16.02 5.23
N ALA A 240 -6.83 -16.07 3.95
CA ALA A 240 -6.46 -15.06 2.96
C ALA A 240 -7.07 -13.69 3.29
N ILE A 241 -6.37 -12.61 2.93
CA ILE A 241 -6.90 -11.25 3.09
C ILE A 241 -7.86 -10.96 1.94
N LEU A 242 -9.15 -11.21 2.14
CA LEU A 242 -10.16 -11.12 1.09
C LEU A 242 -10.70 -9.70 0.87
N VAL A 243 -10.62 -8.84 1.89
CA VAL A 243 -11.16 -7.47 1.85
C VAL A 243 -10.04 -6.45 1.92
N GLY A 244 -10.05 -5.52 0.97
CA GLY A 244 -9.23 -4.34 0.91
C GLY A 244 -10.04 -3.07 1.17
N VAL A 245 -9.39 -2.06 1.72
CA VAL A 245 -9.96 -0.75 2.02
C VAL A 245 -9.08 0.31 1.40
N ILE A 246 -9.68 1.19 0.61
CA ILE A 246 -8.99 2.37 0.09
C ILE A 246 -9.51 3.60 0.84
N GLY A 247 -8.69 4.11 1.76
CA GLY A 247 -9.00 5.29 2.56
C GLY A 247 -8.77 6.58 1.77
N GLY A 248 -9.81 7.40 1.66
CA GLY A 248 -9.72 8.76 1.11
C GLY A 248 -9.37 9.80 2.17
N SER A 249 -9.61 11.07 1.84
CA SER A 249 -9.46 12.16 2.80
C SER A 249 -10.23 11.87 4.10
N GLY A 250 -9.54 11.87 5.23
CA GLY A 250 -10.10 11.63 6.57
C GLY A 250 -9.91 10.21 7.13
N LEU A 251 -9.48 9.24 6.32
CA LEU A 251 -9.19 7.86 6.76
C LEU A 251 -7.80 7.44 6.26
N TYR A 252 -6.78 7.50 7.14
CA TYR A 252 -5.37 7.38 6.73
C TYR A 252 -4.60 6.23 7.38
N ASN A 253 -5.15 5.54 8.39
CA ASN A 253 -4.42 4.49 9.10
C ASN A 253 -5.36 3.48 9.75
N LEU A 254 -5.04 2.18 9.67
CA LEU A 254 -5.65 1.09 10.44
C LEU A 254 -4.62 0.27 11.27
N GLY A 255 -3.34 0.67 11.31
CA GLY A 255 -2.25 0.00 12.07
C GLY A 255 -1.57 -1.12 11.28
N ASN A 256 -0.31 -1.44 11.64
CA ASN A 256 0.56 -2.50 11.07
C ASN A 256 0.80 -2.40 9.55
N LEU A 257 1.76 -1.57 9.13
CA LEU A 257 2.03 -1.22 7.73
C LEU A 257 3.10 -2.12 7.08
N THR A 258 2.93 -2.46 5.80
CA THR A 258 3.97 -3.08 4.97
C THR A 258 3.89 -2.59 3.52
N PHE A 259 4.99 -2.13 2.93
CA PHE A 259 5.00 -1.72 1.51
C PHE A 259 5.01 -2.91 0.57
N ILE A 260 4.11 -2.93 -0.42
CA ILE A 260 4.08 -3.95 -1.47
C ILE A 260 4.51 -3.33 -2.80
N LYS A 261 5.66 -3.77 -3.33
CA LYS A 261 6.09 -3.40 -4.69
C LYS A 261 5.38 -4.27 -5.73
N HIS A 262 5.01 -3.63 -6.84
CA HIS A 262 4.42 -4.30 -7.98
C HIS A 262 5.01 -3.77 -9.31
N PRO A 263 5.06 -4.56 -10.41
CA PRO A 263 5.14 -4.10 -11.80
C PRO A 263 4.50 -2.74 -12.18
N TRP A 264 3.44 -2.27 -11.51
CA TRP A 264 2.84 -0.95 -11.77
C TRP A 264 3.36 0.19 -10.90
N GLY A 265 4.41 -0.04 -10.12
CA GLY A 265 5.00 0.93 -9.21
C GLY A 265 4.65 0.67 -7.74
N PHE A 266 4.72 1.72 -6.93
CA PHE A 266 4.36 1.67 -5.51
C PHE A 266 2.91 2.12 -5.33
N PRO A 267 2.17 1.48 -4.41
CA PRO A 267 0.94 2.04 -3.93
C PRO A 267 1.19 3.40 -3.27
N SER A 268 0.13 4.19 -3.14
CA SER A 268 0.12 5.52 -2.52
C SER A 268 0.69 5.54 -1.10
N SER A 269 0.58 4.44 -0.38
CA SER A 269 1.09 4.23 0.97
C SER A 269 1.53 2.77 1.12
N PRO A 270 2.32 2.42 2.15
CA PRO A 270 2.40 1.02 2.54
C PRO A 270 0.98 0.48 2.79
N ILE A 271 0.76 -0.80 2.46
CA ILE A 271 -0.50 -1.46 2.75
C ILE A 271 -0.50 -1.84 4.23
N ALA A 272 -1.44 -1.30 5.00
CA ALA A 272 -1.68 -1.75 6.37
C ALA A 272 -2.42 -3.08 6.36
N ILE A 273 -1.96 -4.05 7.15
CA ILE A 273 -2.67 -5.29 7.41
C ILE A 273 -3.12 -5.24 8.86
N SER A 274 -4.40 -5.01 9.04
CA SER A 274 -4.97 -4.78 10.36
C SER A 274 -5.85 -5.94 10.74
N SER A 275 -5.74 -6.39 11.99
CA SER A 275 -6.69 -7.32 12.59
C SER A 275 -7.83 -6.52 13.20
N LEU A 276 -9.06 -6.87 12.86
CA LEU A 276 -10.24 -6.39 13.58
C LEU A 276 -10.37 -7.08 14.94
N PRO A 277 -11.22 -6.59 15.86
CA PRO A 277 -11.45 -7.23 17.16
C PRO A 277 -11.86 -8.70 17.07
N SER A 278 -12.54 -9.09 15.98
CA SER A 278 -12.91 -10.47 15.66
C SER A 278 -11.73 -11.37 15.27
N GLY A 279 -10.55 -10.81 14.98
CA GLY A 279 -9.41 -11.53 14.41
C GLY A 279 -9.41 -11.58 12.88
N ALA A 280 -10.39 -11.01 12.19
CA ALA A 280 -10.39 -10.97 10.74
C ALA A 280 -9.36 -9.94 10.20
N LEU A 281 -8.68 -10.29 9.10
CA LEU A 281 -7.68 -9.43 8.48
C LEU A 281 -8.28 -8.54 7.39
N VAL A 282 -7.84 -7.28 7.35
CA VAL A 282 -8.15 -6.33 6.28
C VAL A 282 -6.88 -5.67 5.76
N ALA A 283 -6.79 -5.51 4.44
CA ALA A 283 -5.75 -4.71 3.80
C ALA A 283 -6.20 -3.27 3.65
N PHE A 284 -5.36 -2.30 3.96
CA PHE A 284 -5.69 -0.87 3.91
C PHE A 284 -4.63 -0.09 3.13
N VAL A 285 -5.05 0.78 2.22
CA VAL A 285 -4.18 1.74 1.54
C VAL A 285 -4.73 3.16 1.66
N ALA A 286 -3.88 4.10 2.06
CA ALA A 286 -4.21 5.52 2.08
C ALA A 286 -4.02 6.09 0.67
N ARG A 287 -5.13 6.43 0.00
CA ARG A 287 -5.16 6.87 -1.40
C ARG A 287 -4.21 8.03 -1.70
N HIS A 288 -4.11 8.98 -0.77
CA HIS A 288 -3.30 10.20 -0.92
C HIS A 288 -1.93 10.08 -0.23
N GLY A 289 -1.53 8.88 0.19
CA GLY A 289 -0.42 8.68 1.11
C GLY A 289 -0.80 9.01 2.55
N VAL A 290 0.06 8.62 3.49
CA VAL A 290 -0.18 8.78 4.94
C VAL A 290 -0.32 10.26 5.33
N ASP A 291 0.45 11.13 4.69
CA ASP A 291 0.47 12.57 4.95
C ASP A 291 -0.40 13.39 3.98
N HIS A 292 -1.26 12.73 3.19
CA HIS A 292 -2.07 13.39 2.16
C HIS A 292 -1.23 14.17 1.13
N SER A 293 -0.06 13.65 0.76
CA SER A 293 0.92 14.31 -0.10
C SER A 293 0.72 14.07 -1.60
N ILE A 294 -0.16 13.15 -1.99
CA ILE A 294 -0.39 12.76 -3.39
C ILE A 294 -1.69 13.38 -3.91
N SER A 295 -1.60 14.18 -4.97
CA SER A 295 -2.77 14.78 -5.62
C SER A 295 -3.66 13.72 -6.29
N PRO A 296 -4.96 13.97 -6.50
CA PRO A 296 -5.85 13.00 -7.18
C PRO A 296 -5.36 12.52 -8.56
N THR A 297 -4.71 13.40 -9.32
CA THR A 297 -4.14 13.07 -10.64
C THR A 297 -2.96 12.11 -10.53
N ASP A 298 -2.14 12.27 -9.48
CA ASP A 298 -0.88 11.55 -9.31
C ASP A 298 -1.04 10.23 -8.55
N ILE A 299 -2.27 9.87 -8.16
CA ILE A 299 -2.54 8.60 -7.46
C ILE A 299 -2.07 7.44 -8.35
N PRO A 300 -1.15 6.57 -7.87
CA PRO A 300 -0.72 5.38 -8.59
C PRO A 300 -1.79 4.27 -8.50
N ALA A 301 -2.99 4.52 -9.04
CA ALA A 301 -4.16 3.65 -8.88
C ALA A 301 -3.92 2.20 -9.35
N ARG A 302 -3.14 2.02 -10.42
CA ARG A 302 -2.71 0.67 -10.87
C ARG A 302 -1.92 -0.05 -9.79
N ALA A 303 -0.96 0.62 -9.17
CA ALA A 303 -0.17 0.03 -8.09
C ALA A 303 -1.03 -0.24 -6.86
N ASN A 304 -1.96 0.64 -6.50
CA ASN A 304 -2.89 0.42 -5.38
C ASN A 304 -3.76 -0.83 -5.59
N ILE A 305 -4.45 -0.93 -6.73
CA ILE A 305 -5.36 -2.05 -6.99
C ILE A 305 -4.61 -3.36 -7.13
N ALA A 306 -3.45 -3.32 -7.77
CA ALA A 306 -2.64 -4.51 -7.90
C ALA A 306 -2.01 -4.91 -6.55
N ALA A 307 -1.76 -3.91 -5.68
CA ALA A 307 -1.42 -3.91 -4.25
C ALA A 307 -1.93 -5.04 -3.34
N LEU A 308 -3.13 -4.94 -2.75
CA LEU A 308 -4.34 -5.04 -3.54
C LEU A 308 -4.53 -6.52 -3.87
N LYS A 309 -4.60 -6.80 -5.16
CA LYS A 309 -4.78 -8.15 -5.72
C LYS A 309 -3.74 -9.17 -5.24
N SER A 310 -2.44 -8.86 -5.08
CA SER A 310 -1.47 -9.87 -4.61
C SER A 310 -1.71 -10.35 -3.19
N LEU A 311 -2.36 -9.53 -2.36
CA LEU A 311 -2.72 -9.94 -1.00
C LEU A 311 -3.85 -10.98 -0.98
N GLY A 312 -4.46 -11.27 -2.14
CA GLY A 312 -5.63 -12.12 -2.25
C GLY A 312 -6.94 -11.34 -2.13
N VAL A 313 -6.90 -10.01 -2.12
CA VAL A 313 -8.10 -9.18 -2.04
C VAL A 313 -9.01 -9.46 -3.23
N ARG A 314 -10.28 -9.75 -2.93
CA ARG A 314 -11.35 -9.97 -3.90
C ARG A 314 -12.44 -8.90 -3.82
N THR A 315 -12.50 -8.18 -2.72
CA THR A 315 -13.43 -7.06 -2.51
C THR A 315 -12.72 -5.82 -2.01
N ILE A 316 -13.01 -4.67 -2.60
CA ILE A 316 -12.57 -3.36 -2.14
C ILE A 316 -13.76 -2.51 -1.73
N VAL A 317 -13.71 -2.01 -0.50
CA VAL A 317 -14.59 -0.93 -0.03
C VAL A 317 -13.76 0.36 0.04
N ALA A 318 -14.01 1.26 -0.91
CA ALA A 318 -13.37 2.56 -0.97
C ALA A 318 -14.17 3.59 -0.16
N PHE A 319 -13.47 4.55 0.45
CA PHE A 319 -14.07 5.71 1.10
C PHE A 319 -13.61 6.99 0.40
N SER A 320 -14.51 7.95 0.17
CA SER A 320 -14.15 9.24 -0.44
C SER A 320 -14.97 10.41 0.09
N ALA A 321 -14.31 11.55 0.25
CA ALA A 321 -14.98 12.85 0.31
C ALA A 321 -15.53 13.22 -1.08
N VAL A 322 -16.71 13.81 -1.13
CA VAL A 322 -17.35 14.29 -2.36
C VAL A 322 -18.11 15.60 -2.11
N GLY A 323 -18.20 16.44 -3.14
CA GLY A 323 -19.14 17.56 -3.15
C GLY A 323 -20.53 17.11 -3.60
N SER A 324 -21.55 17.69 -3.01
CA SER A 324 -22.95 17.46 -3.38
C SER A 324 -23.37 18.37 -4.53
N LEU A 325 -23.94 17.75 -5.58
CA LEU A 325 -24.61 18.46 -6.67
C LEU A 325 -26.13 18.46 -6.48
N ARG A 326 -26.65 18.13 -5.29
CA ARG A 326 -28.10 18.05 -5.00
C ARG A 326 -28.43 18.70 -3.66
N GLU A 327 -29.56 19.39 -3.60
CA GLU A 327 -29.93 20.14 -2.39
C GLU A 327 -30.16 19.22 -1.19
N GLU A 328 -30.77 18.07 -1.44
CA GLU A 328 -31.17 17.10 -0.42
C GLU A 328 -29.99 16.32 0.20
N ILE A 329 -28.84 16.24 -0.47
CA ILE A 329 -27.63 15.56 0.04
C ILE A 329 -26.77 16.60 0.76
N ALA A 330 -26.88 16.66 2.09
CA ALA A 330 -26.20 17.68 2.88
C ALA A 330 -24.76 17.26 3.24
N PRO A 331 -23.83 18.21 3.48
CA PRO A 331 -22.55 17.92 4.10
C PRO A 331 -22.73 17.14 5.41
N GLY A 332 -22.03 16.03 5.57
CA GLY A 332 -22.31 15.04 6.62
C GLY A 332 -22.92 13.75 6.10
N ASP A 333 -23.79 13.83 5.11
CA ASP A 333 -24.53 12.66 4.61
C ASP A 333 -23.61 11.65 3.93
N PHE A 334 -23.95 10.37 4.12
CA PHE A 334 -23.30 9.26 3.45
C PHE A 334 -24.03 8.94 2.15
N VAL A 335 -23.28 8.51 1.14
CA VAL A 335 -23.83 8.15 -0.16
C VAL A 335 -23.16 6.90 -0.69
N LEU A 336 -23.97 5.96 -1.18
CA LEU A 336 -23.55 4.82 -1.98
C LEU A 336 -23.90 5.11 -3.44
N PRO A 337 -22.99 5.69 -4.24
CA PRO A 337 -23.22 5.87 -5.66
C PRO A 337 -23.34 4.52 -6.37
N SER A 338 -24.18 4.46 -7.39
CA SER A 338 -24.35 3.29 -8.26
C SER A 338 -23.79 3.52 -9.66
N GLN A 339 -23.48 4.77 -10.03
CA GLN A 339 -23.03 5.14 -11.37
C GLN A 339 -21.92 6.21 -11.34
N LEU A 340 -21.17 6.26 -12.44
CA LEU A 340 -20.02 7.15 -12.62
C LEU A 340 -20.11 7.92 -13.95
N ILE A 341 -19.72 9.19 -13.93
CA ILE A 341 -19.44 9.97 -15.15
C ILE A 341 -17.95 10.34 -15.14
N ASP A 342 -17.22 9.89 -16.16
CA ASP A 342 -15.78 10.14 -16.28
C ASP A 342 -15.50 11.52 -16.89
N ARG A 343 -14.96 12.42 -16.07
CA ARG A 343 -14.45 13.74 -16.45
C ARG A 343 -12.97 13.91 -16.12
N THR A 344 -12.25 12.78 -15.98
CA THR A 344 -10.79 12.77 -16.01
C THR A 344 -10.29 13.10 -17.42
N LYS A 345 -9.02 13.53 -17.53
CA LYS A 345 -8.44 14.07 -18.77
C LYS A 345 -7.59 13.06 -19.55
N GLY A 346 -7.60 11.79 -19.15
CA GLY A 346 -6.80 10.74 -19.80
C GLY A 346 -5.29 10.83 -19.53
N ILE A 347 -4.87 11.67 -18.57
CA ILE A 347 -3.48 11.75 -18.10
C ILE A 347 -3.16 10.69 -17.03
N ARG A 348 -4.20 10.09 -16.46
CA ARG A 348 -4.12 8.97 -15.51
C ARG A 348 -4.02 7.67 -16.29
N ALA A 349 -3.24 6.72 -15.79
CA ALA A 349 -3.26 5.37 -16.34
C ALA A 349 -4.56 4.66 -15.95
N THR A 350 -5.42 4.36 -16.94
CA THR A 350 -6.77 3.85 -16.69
C THR A 350 -6.93 2.36 -16.92
N SER A 351 -5.92 1.67 -17.47
CA SER A 351 -5.95 0.23 -17.71
C SER A 351 -4.61 -0.44 -17.37
N PHE A 352 -4.69 -1.69 -16.89
CA PHE A 352 -3.54 -2.59 -16.75
C PHE A 352 -3.00 -3.08 -18.10
N PHE A 353 -3.81 -2.99 -19.16
CA PHE A 353 -3.46 -3.42 -20.51
C PHE A 353 -2.74 -2.34 -21.33
N ASP A 354 -2.75 -1.08 -20.87
CA ASP A 354 -2.06 0.04 -21.51
C ASP A 354 -0.57 -0.28 -21.73
N GLY A 355 -0.11 -0.22 -22.98
CA GLY A 355 1.29 -0.43 -23.35
C GLY A 355 1.78 -1.89 -23.28
N THR A 356 0.91 -2.85 -22.99
CA THR A 356 1.28 -4.28 -22.88
C THR A 356 1.30 -5.04 -24.21
N GLY A 357 0.66 -4.48 -25.25
CA GLY A 357 0.39 -5.17 -26.51
C GLY A 357 -0.80 -6.13 -26.46
N PHE A 358 -1.43 -6.32 -25.29
CA PHE A 358 -2.73 -6.97 -25.14
C PHE A 358 -3.87 -5.96 -25.19
N VAL A 359 -5.02 -6.42 -25.67
CA VAL A 359 -6.26 -5.66 -25.69
C VAL A 359 -7.31 -6.41 -24.90
N ALA A 360 -7.97 -5.70 -23.99
CA ALA A 360 -9.11 -6.20 -23.23
C ALA A 360 -10.24 -5.16 -23.19
N HIS A 361 -11.47 -5.63 -23.24
CA HIS A 361 -12.68 -4.81 -23.16
C HIS A 361 -13.65 -5.41 -22.14
N VAL A 362 -13.46 -5.05 -20.86
CA VAL A 362 -14.33 -5.52 -19.79
C VAL A 362 -15.62 -4.72 -19.73
N GLY A 363 -16.73 -5.39 -19.43
CA GLY A 363 -18.01 -4.72 -19.21
C GLY A 363 -17.90 -3.73 -18.05
N PHE A 364 -18.44 -2.52 -18.23
CA PHE A 364 -18.39 -1.44 -17.23
C PHE A 364 -19.68 -0.62 -17.19
N SER A 365 -20.82 -1.21 -17.60
CA SER A 365 -22.14 -0.59 -17.49
C SER A 365 -22.50 -0.27 -16.05
N ASP A 366 -22.15 -1.18 -15.14
CA ASP A 366 -22.37 -1.09 -13.71
C ASP A 366 -20.97 -1.08 -13.06
N PRO A 367 -20.46 0.11 -12.68
CA PRO A 367 -19.07 0.27 -12.25
C PRO A 367 -18.80 -0.23 -10.82
N TYR A 368 -19.86 -0.51 -10.06
CA TYR A 368 -19.81 -1.04 -8.71
C TYR A 368 -20.44 -2.44 -8.67
N SER A 369 -19.95 -3.31 -7.78
CA SER A 369 -20.51 -4.65 -7.57
C SER A 369 -21.93 -4.53 -7.01
N LEU A 370 -22.89 -5.17 -7.68
CA LEU A 370 -24.32 -5.03 -7.33
C LEU A 370 -24.65 -5.75 -6.03
N LYS A 371 -24.08 -6.95 -5.82
CA LYS A 371 -24.27 -7.70 -4.57
C LYS A 371 -23.66 -6.95 -3.39
N LEU A 372 -22.41 -6.50 -3.54
CA LEU A 372 -21.71 -5.76 -2.50
C LEU A 372 -22.44 -4.46 -2.17
N SER A 373 -22.83 -3.68 -3.18
CA SER A 373 -23.51 -2.40 -2.97
C SER A 373 -24.85 -2.57 -2.24
N LYS A 374 -25.64 -3.59 -2.61
CA LYS A 374 -26.90 -3.90 -1.94
C LYS A 374 -26.71 -4.34 -0.49
N TRP A 375 -25.66 -5.12 -0.22
CA TRP A 375 -25.32 -5.53 1.14
C TRP A 375 -24.86 -4.34 1.98
N LEU A 376 -24.00 -3.48 1.42
CA LEU A 376 -23.49 -2.26 2.07
C LEU A 376 -24.61 -1.28 2.42
N GLU A 377 -25.66 -1.17 1.59
CA GLU A 377 -26.82 -0.33 1.90
C GLU A 377 -27.44 -0.67 3.26
N GLY A 378 -27.66 -1.96 3.52
CA GLY A 378 -28.18 -2.41 4.82
C GLY A 378 -27.20 -2.17 5.96
N ALA A 379 -25.93 -2.55 5.76
CA ALA A 379 -24.90 -2.45 6.80
C ALA A 379 -24.59 -1.00 7.20
N VAL A 380 -24.51 -0.08 6.22
CA VAL A 380 -24.27 1.34 6.47
C VAL A 380 -25.50 1.99 7.13
N ALA A 381 -26.71 1.67 6.67
CA ALA A 381 -27.94 2.20 7.27
C ALA A 381 -28.08 1.81 8.75
N GLU A 382 -27.73 0.56 9.09
CA GLU A 382 -27.72 0.08 10.46
C GLU A 382 -26.66 0.79 11.30
N ALA A 383 -25.43 0.88 10.80
CA ALA A 383 -24.34 1.57 11.49
C ALA A 383 -24.68 3.05 11.78
N LEU A 384 -25.26 3.77 10.82
CA LEU A 384 -25.66 5.18 11.01
C LEU A 384 -26.81 5.31 12.02
N LYS A 385 -27.74 4.36 12.03
CA LYS A 385 -28.85 4.33 13.01
C LYS A 385 -28.33 4.11 14.43
N GLU A 386 -27.36 3.21 14.61
CA GLU A 386 -26.72 2.95 15.91
C GLU A 386 -25.88 4.12 16.41
N GLU A 387 -25.15 4.76 15.51
CA GLU A 387 -24.30 5.90 15.82
C GLU A 387 -25.10 7.12 16.34
N GLY A 388 -26.33 7.27 15.84
CA GLY A 388 -27.36 8.09 16.48
C GLY A 388 -27.28 9.60 16.23
N ARG A 389 -26.35 10.10 15.41
CA ARG A 389 -26.27 11.54 15.06
C ARG A 389 -27.27 12.01 14.01
N GLY A 390 -28.14 11.13 13.53
CA GLY A 390 -29.21 11.47 12.57
C GLY A 390 -28.72 11.76 11.15
N VAL A 391 -27.52 11.27 10.80
CA VAL A 391 -26.92 11.37 9.47
C VAL A 391 -27.69 10.48 8.48
N LYS A 392 -27.91 10.96 7.25
CA LYS A 392 -28.68 10.22 6.24
C LYS A 392 -27.77 9.39 5.34
N LEU A 393 -28.33 8.29 4.84
CA LEU A 393 -27.76 7.51 3.74
C LEU A 393 -28.57 7.75 2.47
N TRP A 394 -27.86 8.06 1.39
CA TRP A 394 -28.42 8.14 0.04
C TRP A 394 -27.86 7.01 -0.83
N THR A 395 -28.70 6.40 -1.66
CA THR A 395 -28.29 5.32 -2.58
C THR A 395 -28.71 5.65 -4.02
N GLY A 396 -28.16 4.91 -4.99
CA GLY A 396 -28.56 5.02 -6.40
C GLY A 396 -28.13 6.34 -7.07
N LYS A 397 -27.06 6.97 -6.58
CA LYS A 397 -26.58 8.28 -7.04
C LYS A 397 -25.49 8.16 -8.11
N THR A 398 -25.37 9.19 -8.95
CA THR A 398 -24.33 9.29 -9.99
C THR A 398 -23.22 10.23 -9.55
N LEU A 399 -21.98 9.73 -9.52
CA LEU A 399 -20.79 10.49 -9.16
C LEU A 399 -20.02 10.94 -10.41
N VAL A 400 -19.86 12.25 -10.58
CA VAL A 400 -18.98 12.83 -11.59
C VAL A 400 -17.55 12.82 -11.06
N VAL A 401 -16.63 12.20 -11.79
CA VAL A 401 -15.22 12.15 -11.40
C VAL A 401 -14.42 13.11 -12.27
N MET A 402 -14.07 14.27 -11.72
CA MET A 402 -13.26 15.28 -12.40
C MET A 402 -11.76 15.07 -12.18
N GLU A 403 -10.93 15.69 -13.02
CA GLU A 403 -9.48 15.56 -12.92
C GLU A 403 -8.87 16.24 -11.68
N GLY A 404 -9.33 17.45 -11.34
CA GLY A 404 -8.64 18.30 -10.36
C GLY A 404 -7.31 18.90 -10.89
N PRO A 405 -6.44 19.43 -10.01
CA PRO A 405 -6.64 19.55 -8.56
C PRO A 405 -7.56 20.72 -8.15
N GLN A 406 -7.89 21.63 -9.07
CA GLN A 406 -8.83 22.70 -8.79
C GLN A 406 -10.26 22.15 -8.62
N PHE A 407 -11.03 22.77 -7.73
CA PHE A 407 -12.48 22.57 -7.68
C PHE A 407 -13.16 23.14 -8.93
N SER A 408 -14.40 22.73 -9.15
CA SER A 408 -15.19 23.17 -10.29
C SER A 408 -15.40 24.67 -10.31
N THR A 409 -15.41 25.24 -11.51
CA THR A 409 -16.12 26.49 -11.74
C THR A 409 -17.63 26.27 -11.55
N ARG A 410 -18.36 27.33 -11.19
CA ARG A 410 -19.83 27.27 -11.07
C ARG A 410 -20.52 26.80 -12.36
N ALA A 411 -19.98 27.18 -13.52
CA ALA A 411 -20.51 26.74 -14.81
C ALA A 411 -20.39 25.22 -14.98
N GLU A 412 -19.24 24.64 -14.58
CA GLU A 412 -19.05 23.20 -14.56
C GLU A 412 -20.01 22.51 -13.58
N SER A 413 -20.16 23.01 -12.34
CA SER A 413 -21.09 22.44 -11.37
C SER A 413 -22.54 22.42 -11.89
N LEU A 414 -22.99 23.52 -12.52
CA LEU A 414 -24.32 23.62 -13.11
C LEU A 414 -24.48 22.67 -14.32
N MET A 415 -23.45 22.54 -15.15
CA MET A 415 -23.43 21.58 -16.26
C MET A 415 -23.53 20.13 -15.76
N TYR A 416 -22.74 19.76 -14.75
CA TYR A 416 -22.76 18.41 -14.18
C TYR A 416 -24.12 18.03 -13.59
N ARG A 417 -24.82 19.00 -12.97
CA ARG A 417 -26.21 18.82 -12.53
C ARG A 417 -27.17 18.54 -13.69
N GLN A 418 -27.01 19.23 -14.82
CA GLN A 418 -27.83 19.03 -16.03
C GLN A 418 -27.59 17.67 -16.67
N TRP A 419 -26.37 17.13 -16.57
CA TRP A 419 -26.05 15.78 -17.03
C TRP A 419 -26.61 14.67 -16.13
N GLY A 420 -27.22 15.02 -15.00
CA GLY A 420 -27.72 14.05 -14.02
C GLY A 420 -26.71 13.68 -12.93
N GLY A 421 -25.57 14.36 -12.84
CA GLY A 421 -24.63 14.19 -11.73
C GLY A 421 -25.26 14.59 -10.40
N ASP A 422 -25.15 13.71 -9.40
CA ASP A 422 -25.64 13.93 -8.04
C ASP A 422 -24.52 14.33 -7.08
N LEU A 423 -23.32 13.85 -7.37
CA LEU A 423 -22.11 14.07 -6.60
C LEU A 423 -20.96 14.45 -7.52
N ILE A 424 -19.93 15.06 -6.95
CA ILE A 424 -18.66 15.31 -7.62
C ILE A 424 -17.47 14.92 -6.75
N GLY A 425 -16.48 14.27 -7.35
CA GLY A 425 -15.26 13.85 -6.69
C GLY A 425 -14.11 13.72 -7.68
N MET A 426 -12.97 13.23 -7.22
CA MET A 426 -11.74 13.21 -8.03
C MET A 426 -11.06 11.84 -8.11
N THR A 427 -11.57 10.80 -7.45
CA THR A 427 -10.77 9.61 -7.09
C THR A 427 -11.36 8.26 -7.51
N ALA A 428 -12.69 8.13 -7.63
CA ALA A 428 -13.33 6.85 -7.93
C ALA A 428 -12.95 6.26 -9.31
N LEU A 429 -12.44 7.12 -10.22
CA LEU A 429 -11.83 6.71 -11.47
C LEU A 429 -10.35 7.16 -11.50
N PRO A 430 -9.42 6.27 -11.91
CA PRO A 430 -9.65 4.96 -12.53
C PRO A 430 -9.78 3.77 -11.58
N GLU A 431 -9.91 3.97 -10.26
CA GLU A 431 -9.94 2.87 -9.27
C GLU A 431 -10.99 1.79 -9.59
N ALA A 432 -12.23 2.18 -9.89
CA ALA A 432 -13.30 1.24 -10.23
C ALA A 432 -13.01 0.45 -11.53
N LYS A 433 -12.44 1.12 -12.55
CA LYS A 433 -12.05 0.46 -13.83
C LYS A 433 -10.98 -0.59 -13.59
N LEU A 434 -9.95 -0.23 -12.82
CA LEU A 434 -8.83 -1.11 -12.52
C LEU A 434 -9.26 -2.28 -11.61
N ALA A 435 -10.13 -2.04 -10.63
CA ALA A 435 -10.69 -3.11 -9.81
C ALA A 435 -11.46 -4.13 -10.66
N ARG A 436 -12.29 -3.65 -11.60
CA ARG A 436 -12.99 -4.50 -12.57
C ARG A 436 -12.02 -5.29 -13.44
N GLU A 437 -10.97 -4.67 -13.99
CA GLU A 437 -9.94 -5.38 -14.76
C GLU A 437 -9.13 -6.40 -13.94
N ALA A 438 -9.01 -6.20 -12.63
CA ALA A 438 -8.37 -7.13 -11.70
C ALA A 438 -9.33 -8.20 -11.15
N GLU A 439 -10.59 -8.26 -11.63
CA GLU A 439 -11.64 -9.14 -11.11
C GLU A 439 -11.84 -8.99 -9.60
N ILE A 440 -11.97 -7.74 -9.13
CA ILE A 440 -12.21 -7.37 -7.73
C ILE A 440 -13.56 -6.65 -7.65
N SER A 441 -14.44 -7.12 -6.77
CA SER A 441 -15.68 -6.42 -6.41
C SER A 441 -15.36 -5.07 -5.79
N PHE A 442 -15.86 -3.98 -6.38
CA PHE A 442 -15.59 -2.62 -5.91
C PHE A 442 -16.87 -1.91 -5.50
N ALA A 443 -16.84 -1.23 -4.36
CA ALA A 443 -17.90 -0.32 -3.93
C ALA A 443 -17.29 0.94 -3.29
N LEU A 444 -18.02 2.05 -3.36
CA LEU A 444 -17.63 3.33 -2.77
C LEU A 444 -18.65 3.74 -1.72
N ILE A 445 -18.18 4.02 -0.50
CA ILE A 445 -18.91 4.77 0.53
C ILE A 445 -18.40 6.20 0.48
N ALA A 446 -19.22 7.11 -0.04
CA ALA A 446 -18.89 8.52 -0.12
C ALA A 446 -19.48 9.30 1.06
N THR A 447 -18.81 10.37 1.47
CA THR A 447 -19.32 11.33 2.46
C THR A 447 -19.34 12.71 1.84
N SER A 448 -20.52 13.33 1.82
CA SER A 448 -20.68 14.70 1.32
C SER A 448 -19.97 15.68 2.24
N THR A 449 -19.13 16.56 1.70
CA THR A 449 -18.38 17.56 2.47
C THR A 449 -18.82 19.00 2.23
N ASP A 450 -19.50 19.25 1.12
CA ASP A 450 -19.84 20.60 0.65
C ASP A 450 -20.90 20.50 -0.47
N TYR A 451 -21.33 21.64 -1.00
CA TYR A 451 -22.25 21.72 -2.15
C TYR A 451 -21.53 22.15 -3.44
N ASP A 452 -20.25 21.84 -3.60
CA ASP A 452 -19.40 22.28 -4.70
C ASP A 452 -19.52 23.81 -4.92
N ALA A 453 -19.78 24.27 -6.15
CA ALA A 453 -19.88 25.70 -6.46
C ALA A 453 -21.24 26.12 -7.07
N TRP A 454 -22.26 25.24 -7.08
CA TRP A 454 -23.50 25.49 -7.82
C TRP A 454 -24.47 26.45 -7.12
N ARG A 455 -24.33 26.65 -5.80
CA ARG A 455 -25.20 27.58 -5.06
C ARG A 455 -24.85 29.04 -5.39
N PRO A 456 -25.83 29.88 -5.79
CA PRO A 456 -25.57 31.22 -6.32
C PRO A 456 -25.13 32.25 -5.27
N HIS A 457 -25.43 32.02 -3.98
CA HIS A 457 -25.16 32.96 -2.89
C HIS A 457 -24.23 32.41 -1.80
N GLU A 458 -23.62 31.25 -2.06
CA GLU A 458 -22.60 30.69 -1.18
C GLU A 458 -21.22 30.88 -1.82
N ALA A 459 -20.19 30.99 -0.98
CA ALA A 459 -18.82 30.94 -1.46
C ALA A 459 -18.55 29.58 -2.11
N GLY A 460 -17.69 29.54 -3.12
CA GLY A 460 -17.25 28.26 -3.68
C GLY A 460 -16.43 27.48 -2.65
N VAL A 461 -16.47 26.15 -2.75
CA VAL A 461 -15.76 25.25 -1.85
C VAL A 461 -14.28 25.60 -1.68
N THR A 462 -13.83 25.54 -0.43
CA THR A 462 -12.41 25.68 -0.05
C THR A 462 -11.90 24.42 0.64
N ALA A 463 -10.58 24.17 0.55
CA ALA A 463 -9.95 23.06 1.24
C ALA A 463 -10.16 23.10 2.78
N ALA A 464 -10.29 24.30 3.35
CA ALA A 464 -10.53 24.48 4.78
C ALA A 464 -11.93 24.01 5.20
N GLU A 465 -12.96 24.27 4.38
CA GLU A 465 -14.33 23.80 4.64
C GLU A 465 -14.41 22.29 4.56
N VAL A 466 -13.81 21.69 3.51
CA VAL A 466 -13.70 20.23 3.37
C VAL A 466 -13.01 19.63 4.59
N GLY A 467 -11.87 20.19 5.00
CA GLY A 467 -11.12 19.72 6.17
C GLY A 467 -11.92 19.80 7.48
N LYS A 468 -12.71 20.87 7.66
CA LYS A 468 -13.57 21.04 8.84
C LYS A 468 -14.67 19.98 8.90
N ILE A 469 -15.38 19.75 7.79
CA ILE A 469 -16.44 18.73 7.75
C ILE A 469 -15.84 17.32 7.91
N LEU A 470 -14.69 17.04 7.29
CA LEU A 470 -13.98 15.78 7.48
C LEU A 470 -13.60 15.54 8.94
N GLN A 471 -13.13 16.56 9.68
CA GLN A 471 -12.85 16.42 11.11
C GLN A 471 -14.12 16.15 11.92
N GLN A 472 -15.23 16.84 11.62
CA GLN A 472 -16.51 16.64 12.29
C GLN A 472 -17.09 15.24 12.03
N ASN A 473 -16.90 14.72 10.83
CA ASN A 473 -17.40 13.41 10.40
C ASN A 473 -16.39 12.27 10.63
N ALA A 474 -15.18 12.57 11.09
CA ALA A 474 -14.11 11.56 11.18
C ALA A 474 -14.51 10.41 12.11
N GLU A 475 -15.15 10.72 13.24
CA GLU A 475 -15.61 9.70 14.20
C GLU A 475 -16.70 8.81 13.59
N THR A 476 -17.73 9.41 13.01
CA THR A 476 -18.82 8.69 12.34
C THR A 476 -18.29 7.84 11.18
N SER A 477 -17.37 8.38 10.37
CA SER A 477 -16.76 7.67 9.24
C SER A 477 -15.91 6.48 9.70
N ARG A 478 -15.13 6.64 10.77
CA ARG A 478 -14.36 5.53 11.37
C ARG A 478 -15.28 4.47 11.97
N TYR A 479 -16.35 4.88 12.66
CA TYR A 479 -17.35 3.97 13.22
C TYR A 479 -18.01 3.14 12.12
N VAL A 480 -18.55 3.80 11.09
CA VAL A 480 -19.18 3.14 9.94
C VAL A 480 -18.19 2.23 9.24
N ALA A 481 -16.97 2.67 8.97
CA ALA A 481 -15.95 1.85 8.33
C ALA A 481 -15.67 0.58 9.14
N ALA A 482 -15.34 0.70 10.44
CA ALA A 482 -15.03 -0.44 11.29
C ALA A 482 -16.20 -1.43 11.36
N HIS A 483 -17.42 -0.93 11.61
CA HIS A 483 -18.62 -1.75 11.74
C HIS A 483 -18.97 -2.49 10.44
N VAL A 484 -18.92 -1.78 9.31
CA VAL A 484 -19.27 -2.35 8.00
C VAL A 484 -18.24 -3.36 7.53
N ILE A 485 -16.94 -3.08 7.70
CA ILE A 485 -15.87 -4.01 7.30
C ILE A 485 -15.94 -5.29 8.13
N GLU A 486 -16.16 -5.17 9.46
CA GLU A 486 -16.28 -6.33 10.34
C GLU A 486 -17.42 -7.25 9.92
N ARG A 487 -18.60 -6.67 9.67
CA ARG A 487 -19.78 -7.44 9.22
C ARG A 487 -19.60 -8.01 7.82
N LEU A 488 -18.89 -7.32 6.93
CA LEU A 488 -18.64 -7.78 5.57
C LEU A 488 -17.77 -9.03 5.58
N LEU A 489 -16.76 -9.07 6.45
CA LEU A 489 -15.90 -10.24 6.61
C LEU A 489 -16.69 -11.44 7.16
N VAL A 490 -17.56 -11.24 8.15
CA VAL A 490 -18.44 -12.29 8.67
C VAL A 490 -19.39 -12.79 7.57
N ALA A 491 -20.09 -11.89 6.89
CA ALA A 491 -21.03 -12.24 5.84
C ALA A 491 -20.34 -12.92 4.64
N GLY A 492 -19.12 -12.50 4.29
CA GLY A 492 -18.33 -13.10 3.22
C GLY A 492 -17.79 -14.49 3.57
N ALA A 493 -17.58 -14.79 4.85
CA ALA A 493 -17.26 -16.14 5.32
C ALA A 493 -18.47 -17.09 5.22
N GLU A 494 -19.70 -16.55 5.33
CA GLU A 494 -20.95 -17.31 5.17
C GLU A 494 -21.36 -17.47 3.69
N ASP A 495 -21.15 -16.43 2.87
CA ASP A 495 -21.42 -16.41 1.43
C ASP A 495 -20.24 -15.81 0.65
N GLU A 496 -19.34 -16.67 0.18
CA GLU A 496 -18.17 -16.28 -0.61
C GLU A 496 -18.56 -15.52 -1.90
N SER A 497 -19.78 -15.72 -2.41
CA SER A 497 -20.27 -15.06 -3.62
C SER A 497 -20.48 -13.55 -3.44
N LEU A 498 -20.58 -13.08 -2.18
CA LEU A 498 -20.57 -11.65 -1.84
C LEU A 498 -19.21 -11.01 -2.13
N LEU A 499 -18.12 -11.77 -1.96
CA LEU A 499 -16.75 -11.26 -2.13
C LEU A 499 -16.15 -11.56 -3.51
N SER A 500 -16.86 -12.30 -4.36
CA SER A 500 -16.29 -12.84 -5.61
C SER A 500 -17.16 -12.59 -6.85
N GLU A 501 -18.11 -11.66 -6.79
CA GLU A 501 -19.02 -11.33 -7.91
C GLU A 501 -18.28 -11.07 -9.23
N GLU A 502 -17.14 -10.39 -9.18
CA GLU A 502 -16.38 -9.98 -10.37
C GLU A 502 -15.38 -11.05 -10.86
N VAL A 503 -15.22 -12.16 -10.12
CA VAL A 503 -14.30 -13.24 -10.50
C VAL A 503 -14.75 -13.87 -11.81
N GLY A 504 -13.83 -13.97 -12.77
CA GLY A 504 -14.10 -14.48 -14.11
C GLY A 504 -14.61 -13.44 -15.12
N CYS A 505 -14.85 -12.18 -14.73
CA CYS A 505 -15.38 -11.18 -15.67
C CYS A 505 -14.42 -10.87 -16.83
N MET A 506 -13.11 -11.15 -16.68
CA MET A 506 -12.14 -10.94 -17.75
C MET A 506 -12.09 -12.05 -18.78
N LYS A 507 -12.65 -13.23 -18.49
CA LYS A 507 -12.57 -14.42 -19.36
C LYS A 507 -12.98 -14.16 -20.81
N PHE A 508 -14.02 -13.35 -21.01
CA PHE A 508 -14.54 -12.98 -22.33
C PHE A 508 -14.20 -11.54 -22.74
N ALA A 509 -13.45 -10.82 -21.90
CA ALA A 509 -12.98 -9.47 -22.19
C ALA A 509 -11.65 -9.46 -22.95
N LEU A 510 -10.84 -10.53 -22.82
CA LEU A 510 -9.53 -10.64 -23.47
C LEU A 510 -9.69 -10.93 -24.97
N MET A 511 -9.11 -10.07 -25.82
CA MET A 511 -9.24 -10.19 -27.29
C MET A 511 -8.30 -11.23 -27.92
N ARG A 512 -7.35 -11.76 -27.15
CA ARG A 512 -6.39 -12.79 -27.58
C ARG A 512 -6.15 -13.78 -26.46
N SER A 513 -5.73 -14.99 -26.83
CA SER A 513 -5.40 -16.04 -25.87
C SER A 513 -4.17 -15.67 -25.03
N PRO A 514 -4.27 -15.61 -23.69
CA PRO A 514 -3.13 -15.38 -22.81
C PRO A 514 -1.99 -16.41 -22.97
N ALA A 515 -2.31 -17.63 -23.41
CA ALA A 515 -1.34 -18.69 -23.61
C ALA A 515 -0.36 -18.42 -24.77
N GLU A 516 -0.75 -17.59 -25.73
CA GLU A 516 0.07 -17.26 -26.91
C GLU A 516 1.05 -16.12 -26.65
N PHE A 517 0.89 -15.38 -25.55
CA PHE A 517 1.70 -14.21 -25.24
C PHE A 517 1.78 -14.00 -23.71
N PRO A 518 2.70 -14.68 -23.00
CA PRO A 518 2.81 -14.53 -21.55
C PRO A 518 3.26 -13.11 -21.18
N HIS A 519 2.62 -12.49 -20.18
CA HIS A 519 2.97 -11.16 -19.70
C HIS A 519 3.09 -11.14 -18.17
N ARG A 520 4.32 -10.97 -17.67
CA ARG A 520 4.63 -11.06 -16.23
C ARG A 520 3.86 -10.05 -15.39
N GLY A 521 3.62 -8.84 -15.90
CA GLY A 521 2.83 -7.83 -15.21
C GLY A 521 1.37 -8.27 -15.04
N LEU A 522 0.75 -8.74 -16.12
CA LEU A 522 -0.67 -9.12 -16.13
C LEU A 522 -0.92 -10.37 -15.31
N GLY A 523 0.05 -11.29 -15.21
CA GLY A 523 -0.02 -12.46 -14.33
C GLY A 523 -0.11 -12.15 -12.84
N TYR A 524 0.12 -10.91 -12.43
CA TYR A 524 -0.07 -10.52 -11.04
C TYR A 524 -1.53 -10.09 -10.76
N VAL A 525 -2.16 -9.35 -11.67
CA VAL A 525 -3.58 -8.96 -11.52
C VAL A 525 -4.55 -10.04 -11.97
N LEU A 526 -4.13 -10.88 -12.92
CA LEU A 526 -4.92 -11.93 -13.56
C LEU A 526 -4.13 -13.26 -13.62
N PRO A 527 -3.76 -13.83 -12.46
CA PRO A 527 -2.92 -15.04 -12.39
C PRO A 527 -3.57 -16.26 -13.03
N GLU A 528 -4.90 -16.34 -13.03
CA GLU A 528 -5.66 -17.44 -13.67
C GLU A 528 -5.51 -17.46 -15.20
N TYR A 529 -5.14 -16.32 -15.79
CA TYR A 529 -5.06 -16.15 -17.24
C TYR A 529 -3.61 -16.08 -17.72
N PHE A 530 -2.76 -15.34 -17.03
CA PHE A 530 -1.38 -15.08 -17.46
C PHE A 530 -0.38 -15.76 -16.52
N LYS A 531 0.43 -16.67 -17.06
CA LYS A 531 1.51 -17.31 -16.29
C LYS A 531 2.66 -16.32 -16.05
N THR A 532 3.15 -16.29 -14.82
CA THR A 532 4.41 -15.62 -14.46
C THR A 532 5.56 -16.58 -14.79
N HIS A 533 6.29 -16.32 -15.87
CA HIS A 533 7.54 -17.02 -16.16
C HIS A 533 8.73 -16.31 -15.50
#